data_AF-A0A0L0SSQ9-F1
#
_entry.id   AF-A0A0L0SSQ9-F1
#
_cell.length_a   1.000
_cell.length_b   1.000
_cell.length_c   1.000
_cell.angle_alpha   90.00
_cell.angle_beta   90.00
_cell.angle_gamma   90.00
#
_symmetry.space_group_name_H-M   'P 1'
#
loop_
_entity.id
_entity.type
_entity.pdbx_description
1 polymer ?
#
loop_
_entity_poly.entity_id
_entity_poly.type
_entity_poly.pdbx_seq_one_letter_code
_entity_poly.pdbx_strand_id
1 'polypeptide(L)'
;MNATAVARVQVATTAFEDGVEPAVDASKLGVPAQIDSLMCRRCWDKPQPCVPSAGCLSEATVDDGWLVKSLTYWYRNNYFPNCVRPEITPLEMGLLFREILGVLDGSMLKGHINGNAKLRVFLGHDGPLSGMLGALRAAPEQHQWPAYRSNLIFEVWSGVEKETPREYVRILSNGRPLVTVTDPDFTGAVRVPWCRFGGVPGETCPPGTFITFLQEHSVEDWSEACRV
;
A
#
# COMPACT_ATOMS: atom_id res chain seq x y z
N MET A 1 12.11 9.87 32.89
CA MET A 1 11.18 10.69 33.70
C MET A 1 11.07 12.03 32.97
N ASN A 2 9.96 12.49 32.40
CA ASN A 2 8.56 12.41 32.83
C ASN A 2 7.61 12.13 31.68
N ALA A 3 6.52 11.46 32.04
CA ALA A 3 5.40 11.12 31.21
C ALA A 3 4.33 12.23 31.18
N THR A 4 3.47 12.11 30.17
CA THR A 4 2.03 12.45 30.17
C THR A 4 1.60 13.92 30.19
N ALA A 5 1.02 14.34 29.06
CA ALA A 5 -0.22 15.11 29.04
C ALA A 5 -1.10 14.59 27.89
N VAL A 6 -1.96 13.61 28.18
CA VAL A 6 -3.05 13.20 27.29
C VAL A 6 -4.20 14.15 27.53
N ALA A 7 -4.39 15.12 26.64
CA ALA A 7 -5.58 15.95 26.66
C ALA A 7 -6.76 15.14 26.10
N ARG A 8 -7.65 14.66 26.99
CA ARG A 8 -8.98 14.19 26.62
C ARG A 8 -9.79 15.41 26.15
N VAL A 9 -10.16 15.44 24.87
CA VAL A 9 -11.13 16.41 24.37
C VAL A 9 -12.51 15.74 24.39
N GLN A 10 -13.40 16.27 25.22
CA GLN A 10 -14.83 16.01 25.16
C GLN A 10 -15.38 16.67 23.88
N VAL A 11 -15.96 15.88 23.00
CA VAL A 11 -16.75 16.39 21.87
C VAL A 11 -18.13 16.73 22.41
N ALA A 12 -18.40 18.02 22.64
CA ALA A 12 -19.75 18.50 22.90
C ALA A 12 -20.50 18.53 21.57
N THR A 13 -21.46 17.63 21.39
CA THR A 13 -22.40 17.67 20.26
C THR A 13 -23.53 18.65 20.58
N THR A 14 -23.40 19.89 20.12
CA THR A 14 -24.54 20.81 20.01
C THR A 14 -25.26 20.57 18.69
N ALA A 15 -26.59 20.53 18.75
CA ALA A 15 -27.47 20.25 17.63
C ALA A 15 -27.32 21.29 16.49
N PHE A 16 -27.53 20.81 15.26
CA PHE A 16 -27.36 21.54 14.02
C PHE A 16 -28.44 22.61 13.82
N GLU A 17 -28.02 23.86 13.59
CA GLU A 17 -28.82 24.86 12.89
C GLU A 17 -28.30 25.00 11.45
N ASP A 18 -29.24 24.93 10.51
CA ASP A 18 -29.19 25.16 9.06
C ASP A 18 -27.82 25.42 8.39
N GLY A 19 -27.32 24.40 7.70
CA GLY A 19 -26.55 24.56 6.45
C GLY A 19 -25.10 25.02 6.56
N VAL A 20 -24.57 25.27 7.76
CA VAL A 20 -23.15 25.55 7.97
C VAL A 20 -22.47 24.29 8.51
N GLU A 21 -21.70 23.61 7.66
CA GLU A 21 -20.81 22.54 8.15
C GLU A 21 -19.91 23.13 9.25
N PRO A 22 -19.84 22.49 10.44
CA PRO A 22 -18.98 22.97 11.50
C PRO A 22 -17.56 23.05 10.95
N ALA A 23 -16.97 24.24 11.04
CA ALA A 23 -15.59 24.45 10.64
C ALA A 23 -14.71 23.53 11.51
N VAL A 24 -14.32 22.39 10.94
CA VAL A 24 -13.33 21.52 11.57
C VAL A 24 -12.07 22.36 11.67
N ASP A 25 -11.60 22.54 12.89
CA ASP A 25 -10.38 23.28 13.16
C ASP A 25 -9.21 22.54 12.48
N ALA A 26 -8.90 22.95 11.25
CA ALA A 26 -7.91 22.30 10.40
C ALA A 26 -6.53 22.31 11.07
N SER A 27 -6.26 23.24 11.99
CA SER A 27 -5.00 23.28 12.76
C SER A 27 -4.82 22.05 13.68
N LYS A 28 -5.92 21.36 14.00
CA LYS A 28 -5.92 20.11 14.79
C LYS A 28 -5.91 18.85 13.93
N LEU A 29 -6.17 18.98 12.63
CA LEU A 29 -6.00 17.90 11.67
C LEU A 29 -4.53 17.89 11.26
N GLY A 30 -3.83 16.78 11.50
CA GLY A 30 -2.50 16.60 10.93
C GLY A 30 -2.54 16.78 9.40
N VAL A 31 -1.43 17.23 8.83
CA VAL A 31 -1.24 17.41 7.37
C VAL A 31 -1.89 16.28 6.54
N PRO A 32 -1.78 14.98 6.91
CA PRO A 32 -2.37 13.89 6.13
C PRO A 32 -3.90 13.98 5.89
N ALA A 33 -4.66 14.49 6.86
CA ALA A 33 -6.13 14.59 6.76
C ALA A 33 -6.58 15.81 5.95
N GLN A 34 -5.78 16.87 5.95
CA GLN A 34 -6.05 18.04 5.10
C GLN A 34 -5.85 17.69 3.62
N ILE A 35 -4.80 16.93 3.31
CA ILE A 35 -4.50 16.53 1.92
C ILE A 35 -5.59 15.64 1.32
N ASP A 36 -6.26 14.79 2.11
CA ASP A 36 -7.42 14.02 1.63
C ASP A 36 -8.52 14.92 1.07
N SER A 37 -8.85 15.97 1.81
CA SER A 37 -9.88 16.93 1.40
C SER A 37 -9.46 17.71 0.16
N LEU A 38 -8.20 18.15 0.07
CA LEU A 38 -7.69 18.91 -1.07
C LEU A 38 -7.67 18.06 -2.36
N MET A 39 -7.25 16.79 -2.26
CA MET A 39 -7.27 15.88 -3.41
C MET A 39 -8.69 15.53 -3.85
N CYS A 40 -9.62 15.37 -2.91
CA CYS A 40 -11.05 15.23 -3.24
C CYS A 40 -11.55 16.46 -4.01
N ARG A 41 -11.28 17.67 -3.53
CA ARG A 41 -11.70 18.91 -4.21
C ARG A 41 -11.15 18.97 -5.63
N ARG A 42 -9.85 18.70 -5.81
CA ARG A 42 -9.20 18.62 -7.11
C ARG A 42 -9.88 17.60 -8.04
N CYS A 43 -10.20 16.41 -7.54
CA CYS A 43 -10.85 15.35 -8.33
C CYS A 43 -12.24 15.72 -8.85
N TRP A 44 -12.93 16.65 -8.17
CA TRP A 44 -14.31 17.06 -8.49
C TRP A 44 -14.38 18.50 -9.01
N ASP A 45 -13.26 19.05 -9.49
CA ASP A 45 -13.13 20.43 -10.00
C ASP A 45 -13.70 21.48 -9.02
N LYS A 46 -13.55 21.24 -7.71
CA LYS A 46 -13.96 22.19 -6.68
C LYS A 46 -12.84 23.20 -6.45
N PRO A 47 -13.17 24.49 -6.24
CA PRO A 47 -12.16 25.51 -5.96
C PRO A 47 -11.39 25.16 -4.68
N GLN A 48 -10.09 25.43 -4.63
CA GLN A 48 -9.32 25.19 -3.41
C GLN A 48 -9.76 26.13 -2.26
N PRO A 49 -9.52 25.77 -0.99
CA PRO A 49 -9.84 26.66 0.13
C PRO A 49 -9.12 28.00 0.02
N CYS A 50 -9.80 29.07 0.40
CA CYS A 50 -9.26 30.42 0.37
C CYS A 50 -9.34 31.07 1.76
N VAL A 51 -8.32 31.84 2.11
CA VAL A 51 -8.28 32.61 3.35
C VAL A 51 -8.42 34.09 3.00
N PRO A 52 -9.34 34.84 3.65
CA PRO A 52 -9.43 36.28 3.46
C PRO A 52 -8.06 36.92 3.66
N SER A 53 -7.64 37.80 2.73
CA SER A 53 -6.33 38.46 2.65
C SER A 53 -5.13 37.62 2.13
N ALA A 54 -5.16 36.29 2.23
CA ALA A 54 -4.06 35.43 1.73
C ALA A 54 -4.35 34.77 0.36
N GLY A 55 -5.60 34.83 -0.11
CA GLY A 55 -6.01 34.21 -1.38
C GLY A 55 -6.32 32.72 -1.24
N CYS A 56 -6.45 32.06 -2.38
CA CYS A 56 -6.73 30.63 -2.46
C CYS A 56 -5.45 29.81 -2.46
N LEU A 57 -5.51 28.61 -1.90
CA LEU A 57 -4.41 27.66 -1.96
C LEU A 57 -4.06 27.35 -3.43
N SER A 58 -2.78 27.44 -3.77
CA SER A 58 -2.32 27.14 -5.13
C SER A 58 -2.25 25.63 -5.37
N GLU A 59 -2.39 25.21 -6.63
CA GLU A 59 -2.23 23.79 -7.01
C GLU A 59 -0.83 23.26 -6.67
N ALA A 60 0.21 24.10 -6.76
CA ALA A 60 1.56 23.72 -6.36
C ALA A 60 1.63 23.35 -4.86
N THR A 61 0.92 24.09 -4.00
CA THR A 61 0.88 23.76 -2.56
C THR A 61 0.13 22.45 -2.30
N VAL A 62 -0.89 22.14 -3.08
CA VAL A 62 -1.59 20.85 -3.01
C VAL A 62 -0.66 19.71 -3.46
N ASP A 63 0.15 19.93 -4.50
CA ASP A 63 1.15 18.97 -4.98
C ASP A 63 2.23 18.69 -3.94
N ASP A 64 2.76 19.73 -3.28
CA ASP A 64 3.71 19.57 -2.18
C ASP A 64 3.12 18.73 -1.05
N GLY A 65 1.87 19.00 -0.68
CA GLY A 65 1.14 18.24 0.32
C GLY A 65 0.97 16.76 -0.05
N TRP A 66 0.61 16.49 -1.31
CA TRP A 66 0.55 15.12 -1.84
C TRP A 66 1.92 14.42 -1.81
N LEU A 67 3.00 15.15 -2.10
CA LEU A 67 4.38 14.62 -2.04
C LEU A 67 4.76 14.22 -0.61
N VAL A 68 4.47 15.07 0.37
CA VAL A 68 4.70 14.79 1.80
C VAL A 68 3.92 13.55 2.25
N LYS A 69 2.66 13.43 1.83
CA LYS A 69 1.83 12.25 2.13
C LYS A 69 2.40 11.00 1.47
N SER A 70 2.82 11.08 0.22
CA SER A 70 3.46 9.97 -0.50
C SER A 70 4.75 9.51 0.16
N LEU A 71 5.60 10.45 0.59
CA LEU A 71 6.81 10.14 1.35
C LEU A 71 6.48 9.44 2.68
N THR A 72 5.41 9.86 3.36
CA THR A 72 4.97 9.21 4.60
C THR A 72 4.58 7.75 4.37
N TYR A 73 3.81 7.47 3.31
CA TYR A 73 3.42 6.11 2.93
C TYR A 73 4.65 5.27 2.58
N TRP A 74 5.54 5.79 1.73
CA TRP A 74 6.78 5.09 1.39
C TRP A 74 7.65 4.81 2.62
N TYR A 75 7.83 5.78 3.50
CA TYR A 75 8.67 5.61 4.67
C TYR A 75 8.07 4.58 5.64
N ARG A 76 6.77 4.70 5.93
CA ARG A 76 6.05 3.83 6.88
C ARG A 76 5.94 2.39 6.37
N ASN A 77 5.65 2.20 5.08
CA ASN A 77 5.26 0.89 4.55
C ASN A 77 6.38 0.23 3.72
N ASN A 78 7.36 0.98 3.22
CA ASN A 78 8.49 0.42 2.46
C ASN A 78 9.79 0.50 3.26
N TYR A 79 10.29 1.70 3.51
CA TYR A 79 11.62 1.87 4.07
C TYR A 79 11.72 1.27 5.48
N PHE A 80 10.80 1.63 6.38
CA PHE A 80 10.87 1.19 7.76
C PHE A 80 10.71 -0.33 7.90
N PRO A 81 9.72 -0.99 7.27
CA PRO A 81 9.60 -2.44 7.33
C PRO A 81 10.77 -3.13 6.63
N ASN A 82 11.23 -2.68 5.46
CA ASN A 82 12.29 -3.39 4.73
C ASN A 82 13.71 -3.15 5.27
N CYS A 83 13.95 -2.06 5.99
CA CYS A 83 15.31 -1.67 6.42
C CYS A 83 15.51 -1.67 7.94
N VAL A 84 14.46 -1.36 8.71
CA VAL A 84 14.59 -1.08 10.16
C VAL A 84 13.88 -2.12 11.02
N ARG A 85 12.64 -2.50 10.65
CA ARG A 85 11.74 -3.37 11.42
C ARG A 85 11.01 -4.38 10.51
N PRO A 86 11.70 -5.38 9.95
CA PRO A 86 11.10 -6.38 9.04
C PRO A 86 9.93 -7.15 9.64
N GLU A 87 9.87 -7.26 10.97
CA GLU A 87 8.76 -7.86 11.70
C GLU A 87 7.41 -7.12 11.51
N ILE A 88 7.40 -5.88 11.02
CA ILE A 88 6.15 -5.14 10.77
C ILE A 88 5.38 -5.69 9.58
N THR A 89 6.08 -6.10 8.51
CA THR A 89 5.44 -6.63 7.29
C THR A 89 4.46 -7.77 7.57
N PRO A 90 4.83 -8.85 8.31
CA PRO A 90 3.89 -9.91 8.63
C PRO A 90 2.74 -9.44 9.54
N LEU A 91 2.96 -8.48 10.45
CA LEU A 91 1.90 -7.95 11.30
C LEU A 91 0.87 -7.11 10.52
N GLU A 92 1.33 -6.32 9.56
CA GLU A 92 0.48 -5.45 8.75
C GLU A 92 -0.25 -6.22 7.64
N MET A 93 0.48 -7.06 6.89
CA MET A 93 0.00 -7.69 5.66
C MET A 93 -0.24 -9.20 5.77
N GLY A 94 0.19 -9.86 6.86
CA GLY A 94 0.20 -11.32 6.95
C GLY A 94 -1.17 -11.98 6.79
N LEU A 95 -2.24 -11.33 7.26
CA LEU A 95 -3.61 -11.82 7.03
C LEU A 95 -3.98 -11.80 5.54
N LEU A 96 -3.65 -10.72 4.82
CA LEU A 96 -3.90 -10.63 3.38
C LEU A 96 -3.04 -11.62 2.59
N PHE A 97 -1.78 -11.83 2.99
CA PHE A 97 -0.93 -12.87 2.38
C PHE A 97 -1.52 -14.26 2.55
N ARG A 98 -2.08 -14.58 3.71
CA ARG A 98 -2.76 -15.85 3.96
C ARG A 98 -3.99 -16.04 3.07
N GLU A 99 -4.79 -14.99 2.88
CA GLU A 99 -5.93 -15.05 1.94
C GLU A 99 -5.46 -15.29 0.50
N ILE A 100 -4.38 -14.63 0.08
CA ILE A 100 -3.77 -14.85 -1.25
C ILE A 100 -3.25 -16.30 -1.37
N LEU A 101 -2.58 -16.83 -0.33
CA LEU A 101 -2.14 -18.23 -0.30
C LEU A 101 -3.30 -19.20 -0.44
N GLY A 102 -4.41 -18.98 0.26
CA GLY A 102 -5.60 -19.82 0.13
C GLY A 102 -6.15 -19.86 -1.30
N VAL A 103 -6.02 -18.76 -2.06
CA VAL A 103 -6.36 -18.71 -3.49
C VAL A 103 -5.35 -19.48 -4.35
N LEU A 104 -4.05 -19.37 -4.04
CA LEU A 104 -2.99 -20.04 -4.79
C LEU A 104 -2.97 -21.56 -4.55
N ASP A 105 -3.11 -22.02 -3.30
CA ASP A 105 -3.11 -23.44 -2.96
C ASP A 105 -4.30 -24.19 -3.60
N GLY A 106 -5.46 -23.53 -3.69
CA GLY A 106 -6.63 -24.05 -4.38
C GLY A 106 -6.49 -24.10 -5.91
N SER A 107 -5.60 -23.30 -6.50
CA SER A 107 -5.43 -23.20 -7.96
C SER A 107 -4.19 -23.94 -8.49
N MET A 108 -3.12 -24.06 -7.70
CA MET A 108 -1.82 -24.59 -8.12
C MET A 108 -1.56 -26.03 -7.68
N LEU A 109 -2.03 -26.46 -6.50
CA LEU A 109 -1.52 -27.71 -5.88
C LEU A 109 -2.36 -28.97 -6.13
N LYS A 110 -3.58 -28.87 -6.68
CA LYS A 110 -4.48 -30.04 -6.70
C LYS A 110 -5.12 -30.43 -8.03
N GLY A 111 -4.84 -29.77 -9.16
CA GLY A 111 -5.31 -30.21 -10.49
C GLY A 111 -6.83 -30.49 -10.60
N HIS A 112 -7.62 -30.10 -9.60
CA HIS A 112 -9.00 -30.45 -9.42
C HIS A 112 -9.81 -29.17 -9.46
N ILE A 113 -10.32 -28.94 -10.66
CA ILE A 113 -11.33 -27.95 -10.97
C ILE A 113 -12.63 -28.39 -10.28
N ASN A 114 -12.78 -28.05 -9.01
CA ASN A 114 -14.07 -28.07 -8.34
C ASN A 114 -14.11 -26.86 -7.37
N GLY A 115 -14.21 -25.66 -7.95
CA GLY A 115 -14.34 -24.39 -7.21
C GLY A 115 -13.61 -23.16 -7.79
N ASN A 116 -13.04 -23.25 -9.00
CA ASN A 116 -11.97 -22.37 -9.51
C ASN A 116 -12.42 -20.97 -9.98
N ALA A 117 -12.56 -20.01 -9.07
CA ALA A 117 -12.62 -18.61 -9.48
C ALA A 117 -11.29 -18.20 -10.16
N LYS A 118 -11.32 -17.90 -11.46
CA LYS A 118 -10.16 -17.40 -12.22
C LYS A 118 -9.75 -15.98 -11.84
N LEU A 119 -10.64 -15.26 -11.17
CA LEU A 119 -10.44 -13.90 -10.70
C LEU A 119 -10.93 -13.82 -9.26
N ARG A 120 -10.09 -13.25 -8.40
CA ARG A 120 -10.44 -12.83 -7.05
C ARG A 120 -10.19 -11.34 -6.96
N VAL A 121 -11.14 -10.61 -6.38
CA VAL A 121 -11.05 -9.17 -6.22
C VAL A 121 -11.07 -8.87 -4.73
N PHE A 122 -10.00 -8.25 -4.26
CA PHE A 122 -9.90 -7.72 -2.90
C PHE A 122 -10.12 -6.22 -2.97
N LEU A 123 -11.12 -5.73 -2.24
CA LEU A 123 -11.38 -4.31 -2.09
C LEU A 123 -10.76 -3.86 -0.77
N GLY A 124 -9.89 -2.86 -0.85
CA GLY A 124 -9.19 -2.33 0.32
C GLY A 124 -9.02 -0.83 0.23
N HIS A 125 -8.28 -0.29 1.19
CA HIS A 125 -7.90 1.11 1.23
C HIS A 125 -6.49 1.31 0.67
N ASP A 126 -6.09 2.57 0.59
CA ASP A 126 -4.72 3.00 0.29
C ASP A 126 -3.68 2.38 1.25
N GLY A 127 -4.03 2.18 2.53
CA GLY A 127 -3.19 1.50 3.53
C GLY A 127 -2.75 0.11 3.08
N PRO A 128 -3.66 -0.87 2.93
CA PRO A 128 -3.33 -2.21 2.45
C PRO A 128 -2.59 -2.23 1.10
N LEU A 129 -2.96 -1.36 0.15
CA LEU A 129 -2.27 -1.31 -1.14
C LEU A 129 -0.81 -0.86 -0.98
N SER A 130 -0.56 0.16 -0.15
CA SER A 130 0.79 0.62 0.15
C SER A 130 1.58 -0.38 0.98
N GLY A 131 0.97 -1.05 1.96
CA GLY A 131 1.61 -2.14 2.69
C GLY A 131 2.06 -3.25 1.74
N MET A 132 1.22 -3.61 0.77
CA MET A 132 1.56 -4.57 -0.30
C MET A 132 2.72 -4.07 -1.17
N LEU A 133 2.66 -2.84 -1.69
CA LEU A 133 3.77 -2.24 -2.46
C LEU A 133 5.08 -2.23 -1.67
N GLY A 134 5.00 -1.98 -0.36
CA GLY A 134 6.11 -2.03 0.57
C GLY A 134 6.71 -3.42 0.69
N ALA A 135 5.90 -4.43 0.97
CA ALA A 135 6.33 -5.81 1.10
C ALA A 135 6.91 -6.38 -0.20
N LEU A 136 6.38 -5.96 -1.35
CA LEU A 136 6.91 -6.30 -2.67
C LEU A 136 8.17 -5.50 -3.03
N ARG A 137 8.60 -4.55 -2.19
CA ARG A 137 9.76 -3.66 -2.41
C ARG A 137 9.65 -2.87 -3.72
N ALA A 138 8.46 -2.36 -3.99
CA ALA A 138 8.18 -1.52 -5.14
C ALA A 138 9.08 -0.29 -5.16
N ALA A 139 9.49 0.12 -6.37
CA ALA A 139 10.27 1.33 -6.60
C ALA A 139 9.56 2.57 -6.04
N PRO A 140 10.29 3.61 -5.57
CA PRO A 140 9.69 4.83 -5.04
C PRO A 140 8.66 5.48 -5.98
N GLU A 141 8.89 5.44 -7.29
CA GLU A 141 8.01 6.00 -8.32
C GLU A 141 6.68 5.23 -8.44
N GLN A 142 6.65 3.98 -7.99
CA GLN A 142 5.46 3.13 -7.96
C GLN A 142 4.89 2.92 -6.55
N HIS A 143 5.53 3.50 -5.53
CA HIS A 143 5.08 3.45 -4.14
C HIS A 143 4.90 4.87 -3.57
N GLN A 144 4.03 5.62 -4.23
CA GLN A 144 3.48 6.88 -3.74
C GLN A 144 2.20 6.62 -2.95
N TRP A 145 1.59 7.67 -2.39
CA TRP A 145 0.27 7.55 -1.79
C TRP A 145 -0.74 7.08 -2.86
N PRO A 146 -1.40 5.92 -2.68
CA PRO A 146 -2.26 5.35 -3.70
C PRO A 146 -3.37 6.29 -4.18
N ALA A 147 -3.43 6.50 -5.50
CA ALA A 147 -4.51 7.25 -6.12
C ALA A 147 -5.85 6.52 -6.03
N TYR A 148 -6.97 7.23 -6.20
CA TYR A 148 -8.28 6.61 -6.36
C TYR A 148 -8.28 5.60 -7.51
N ARG A 149 -8.95 4.46 -7.29
CA ARG A 149 -9.03 3.34 -8.25
C ARG A 149 -7.66 2.71 -8.58
N SER A 150 -6.64 3.00 -7.80
CA SER A 150 -5.37 2.27 -7.91
C SER A 150 -5.58 0.79 -7.62
N ASN A 151 -4.76 -0.04 -8.26
CA ASN A 151 -4.87 -1.49 -8.18
C ASN A 151 -3.50 -2.17 -8.30
N LEU A 152 -3.39 -3.31 -7.62
CA LEU A 152 -2.34 -4.28 -7.82
C LEU A 152 -2.98 -5.56 -8.35
N ILE A 153 -2.47 -6.04 -9.49
CA ILE A 153 -2.95 -7.25 -10.15
C ILE A 153 -1.86 -8.28 -10.07
N PHE A 154 -2.17 -9.42 -9.46
CA PHE A 154 -1.30 -10.58 -9.38
C PHE A 154 -1.80 -11.60 -10.39
N GLU A 155 -1.00 -11.84 -11.42
CA GLU A 155 -1.32 -12.81 -12.46
C GLU A 155 -0.44 -14.03 -12.31
N VAL A 156 -1.06 -15.20 -12.32
CA VAL A 156 -0.39 -16.48 -12.25
C VAL A 156 -0.48 -17.12 -13.62
N TRP A 157 0.68 -17.38 -14.22
CA TRP A 157 0.84 -17.92 -15.55
C TRP A 157 1.38 -19.34 -15.46
N SER A 158 0.79 -20.25 -16.22
CA SER A 158 1.33 -21.58 -16.49
C SER A 158 1.03 -21.90 -17.96
N GLY A 159 2.04 -22.34 -18.70
CA GLY A 159 1.91 -22.62 -20.12
C GLY A 159 3.23 -23.02 -20.76
N VAL A 160 3.27 -22.97 -22.10
CA VAL A 160 4.48 -23.26 -22.89
C VAL A 160 4.77 -22.04 -23.75
N GLU A 161 5.96 -21.45 -23.59
CA GLU A 161 6.45 -20.35 -24.40
C GLU A 161 7.65 -20.81 -25.21
N LYS A 162 7.57 -20.75 -26.55
CA LYS A 162 8.63 -21.23 -27.45
C LYS A 162 9.09 -22.66 -27.10
N GLU A 163 8.13 -23.57 -26.95
CA GLU A 163 8.35 -24.99 -26.60
C GLU A 163 8.92 -25.23 -25.19
N THR A 164 9.16 -24.18 -24.41
CA THR A 164 9.64 -24.30 -23.03
C THR A 164 8.47 -24.10 -22.06
N PRO A 165 8.15 -25.07 -21.19
CA PRO A 165 7.20 -24.86 -20.10
C PRO A 165 7.63 -23.66 -19.27
N ARG A 166 6.71 -22.73 -19.05
CA ARG A 166 6.95 -21.51 -18.29
C ARG A 166 5.82 -21.31 -17.29
N GLU A 167 6.20 -21.25 -16.03
CA GLU A 167 5.30 -20.92 -14.93
C GLU A 167 5.86 -19.73 -14.16
N TYR A 168 5.02 -18.74 -13.91
CA TYR A 168 5.46 -17.54 -13.24
C TYR A 168 4.33 -16.69 -12.69
N VAL A 169 4.68 -15.79 -11.80
CA VAL A 169 3.83 -14.72 -11.29
C VAL A 169 4.29 -13.40 -11.88
N ARG A 170 3.34 -12.62 -12.39
CA ARG A 170 3.53 -11.23 -12.84
C ARG A 170 2.67 -10.32 -11.97
N ILE A 171 3.25 -9.20 -11.55
CA ILE A 171 2.52 -8.19 -10.78
C ILE A 171 2.44 -6.91 -11.59
N LEU A 172 1.23 -6.35 -11.70
CA LEU A 172 0.99 -5.06 -12.34
C LEU A 172 0.52 -4.05 -11.28
N SER A 173 1.15 -2.88 -11.26
CA SER A 173 0.69 -1.71 -10.52
C SER A 173 0.05 -0.73 -11.50
N ASN A 174 -1.25 -0.48 -11.33
CA ASN A 174 -2.04 0.41 -12.18
C ASN A 174 -1.89 0.11 -13.68
N GLY A 175 -1.92 -1.19 -14.02
CA GLY A 175 -1.80 -1.69 -15.40
C GLY A 175 -0.37 -1.68 -15.98
N ARG A 176 0.64 -1.29 -15.20
CA ARG A 176 2.05 -1.34 -15.61
C ARG A 176 2.80 -2.42 -14.82
N PRO A 177 3.78 -3.12 -15.39
CA PRO A 177 4.63 -4.04 -14.63
C PRO A 177 5.18 -3.37 -13.37
N LEU A 178 5.10 -4.06 -12.24
CA LEU A 178 5.76 -3.64 -11.03
C LEU A 178 7.27 -3.65 -11.25
N VAL A 179 7.95 -2.65 -10.73
CA VAL A 179 9.40 -2.49 -10.72
C VAL A 179 9.85 -2.55 -9.27
N THR A 180 10.79 -3.43 -8.97
CA THR A 180 11.40 -3.53 -7.65
C THR A 180 12.77 -2.91 -7.63
N VAL A 181 13.10 -2.23 -6.54
CA VAL A 181 14.41 -1.60 -6.38
C VAL A 181 15.36 -2.47 -5.59
N THR A 182 16.61 -2.46 -6.03
CA THR A 182 17.75 -2.95 -5.26
C THR A 182 18.40 -1.73 -4.62
N ASP A 183 18.03 -1.45 -3.38
CA ASP A 183 18.55 -0.28 -2.67
C ASP A 183 19.71 -0.68 -1.75
N PRO A 184 20.81 0.09 -1.72
CA PRO A 184 21.75 0.04 -0.62
C PRO A 184 21.04 0.53 0.64
N ASP A 185 21.12 -0.23 1.73
CA ASP A 185 20.66 0.29 3.01
C ASP A 185 21.61 1.38 3.54
N PHE A 186 21.28 1.96 4.70
CA PHE A 186 22.07 3.03 5.32
C PHE A 186 23.49 2.59 5.73
N THR A 187 23.78 1.29 5.67
CA THR A 187 25.11 0.72 5.92
C THR A 187 25.90 0.49 4.62
N GLY A 188 25.30 0.78 3.46
CA GLY A 188 25.86 0.50 2.15
C GLY A 188 25.68 -0.95 1.70
N ALA A 189 24.98 -1.79 2.48
CA ALA A 189 24.72 -3.17 2.11
C ALA A 189 23.59 -3.22 1.08
N VAL A 190 23.86 -3.84 -0.07
CA VAL A 190 22.91 -3.96 -1.17
C VAL A 190 21.83 -4.98 -0.80
N ARG A 191 20.58 -4.54 -0.63
CA ARG A 191 19.46 -5.44 -0.36
C ARG A 191 18.73 -5.76 -1.65
N VAL A 192 18.99 -6.95 -2.20
CA VAL A 192 18.27 -7.45 -3.38
C VAL A 192 16.83 -7.80 -2.99
N PRO A 193 15.81 -7.45 -3.79
CA PRO A 193 14.45 -7.88 -3.52
C PRO A 193 14.33 -9.40 -3.63
N TRP A 194 13.45 -10.00 -2.82
CA TRP A 194 13.22 -11.46 -2.79
C TRP A 194 12.74 -12.01 -4.13
N CYS A 195 12.13 -11.15 -4.94
CA CYS A 195 11.91 -11.38 -6.36
C CYS A 195 12.08 -10.08 -7.13
N ARG A 196 12.59 -10.17 -8.35
CA ARG A 196 12.70 -9.01 -9.22
C ARG A 196 11.50 -8.94 -10.13
N PHE A 197 10.81 -7.81 -10.06
CA PHE A 197 9.77 -7.45 -11.02
C PHE A 197 10.27 -6.29 -11.88
N GLY A 198 10.00 -6.32 -13.19
CA GLY A 198 10.32 -5.24 -14.12
C GLY A 198 11.77 -5.27 -14.62
N GLY A 199 11.98 -5.94 -15.77
CA GLY A 199 13.27 -6.02 -16.49
C GLY A 199 13.07 -6.54 -17.93
N VAL A 200 14.12 -6.86 -18.68
CA VAL A 200 14.04 -7.44 -20.05
C VAL A 200 14.46 -8.93 -20.00
N PRO A 201 13.65 -9.89 -20.49
CA PRO A 201 12.34 -9.77 -21.14
C PRO A 201 11.19 -10.02 -20.15
N GLY A 202 10.90 -9.02 -19.31
CA GLY A 202 9.82 -9.01 -18.32
C GLY A 202 10.12 -9.90 -17.13
N GLU A 203 11.04 -9.51 -16.24
CA GLU A 203 11.39 -10.31 -15.06
C GLU A 203 10.14 -10.75 -14.28
N THR A 204 9.91 -12.06 -14.34
CA THR A 204 8.76 -12.77 -13.80
C THR A 204 9.20 -13.50 -12.54
N CYS A 205 8.32 -13.66 -11.56
CA CYS A 205 8.68 -14.37 -10.34
C CYS A 205 8.36 -15.87 -10.44
N PRO A 206 9.29 -16.79 -10.13
CA PRO A 206 8.94 -18.22 -10.02
C PRO A 206 7.81 -18.41 -9.01
N PRO A 207 6.75 -19.21 -9.30
CA PRO A 207 5.62 -19.33 -8.40
C PRO A 207 6.00 -19.86 -7.02
N GLY A 208 6.96 -20.81 -6.96
CA GLY A 208 7.50 -21.32 -5.70
C GLY A 208 8.10 -20.22 -4.84
N THR A 209 8.94 -19.35 -5.42
CA THR A 209 9.52 -18.19 -4.70
C THR A 209 8.43 -17.25 -4.17
N PHE A 210 7.39 -16.98 -4.96
CA PHE A 210 6.27 -16.15 -4.51
C PHE A 210 5.47 -16.80 -3.37
N ILE A 211 5.17 -18.08 -3.48
CA ILE A 211 4.46 -18.84 -2.43
C ILE A 211 5.28 -18.86 -1.14
N THR A 212 6.59 -19.14 -1.22
CA THR A 212 7.49 -19.13 -0.06
C THR A 212 7.50 -17.75 0.61
N PHE A 213 7.60 -16.66 -0.17
CA PHE A 213 7.53 -15.31 0.38
C PHE A 213 6.22 -15.08 1.15
N LEU A 214 5.08 -15.42 0.55
CA LEU A 214 3.78 -15.26 1.20
C LEU A 214 3.69 -16.11 2.48
N GLN A 215 4.22 -17.33 2.49
CA GLN A 215 4.23 -18.21 3.66
C GLN A 215 5.07 -17.63 4.79
N GLU A 216 6.29 -17.20 4.49
CA GLU A 216 7.22 -16.62 5.47
C GLU A 216 6.70 -15.33 6.12
N HIS A 217 5.87 -14.57 5.38
CA HIS A 217 5.30 -13.31 5.87
C HIS A 217 3.84 -13.43 6.30
N SER A 218 3.24 -14.62 6.21
CA SER A 218 1.91 -14.86 6.76
C SER A 218 1.99 -15.10 8.26
N VAL A 219 0.91 -14.76 8.97
CA VAL A 219 0.80 -14.98 10.41
C VAL A 219 -0.35 -15.95 10.67
N GLU A 220 -0.05 -17.09 11.31
CA GLU A 220 -1.06 -18.08 11.67
C GLU A 220 -1.93 -17.58 12.83
N ASP A 221 -1.28 -17.19 13.93
CA ASP A 221 -1.92 -16.57 15.11
C ASP A 221 -1.55 -15.09 15.21
N TRP A 222 -2.39 -14.25 14.60
CA TRP A 222 -2.20 -12.80 14.62
C TRP A 222 -2.37 -12.21 16.03
N SER A 223 -3.20 -12.83 16.87
CA SER A 223 -3.43 -12.33 18.24
C SER A 223 -2.19 -12.52 19.10
N GLU A 224 -1.50 -13.66 18.96
CA GLU A 224 -0.21 -13.90 19.61
C GLU A 224 0.88 -12.98 19.04
N ALA A 225 0.97 -12.86 17.72
CA ALA A 225 1.99 -12.03 17.07
C ALA A 225 1.90 -10.54 17.45
N CYS A 226 0.71 -10.05 17.82
CA CYS A 226 0.49 -8.69 18.27
C CYS A 226 0.63 -8.47 19.79
N ARG A 227 1.04 -9.48 20.56
CA ARG A 227 1.33 -9.28 21.99
C ARG A 227 2.64 -8.51 22.14
N VAL A 228 2.58 -7.43 22.93
CA VAL A 228 3.72 -6.53 23.26
C VAL A 228 4.04 -6.65 24.73
#